data_AF-A0A1V4VDJ2-F1
#
_entry.id   AF-A0A1V4VDJ2-F1
#
_cell.length_a   1.000
_cell.length_b   1.000
_cell.length_c   1.000
_cell.angle_alpha   90.00
_cell.angle_beta   90.00
_cell.angle_gamma   90.00
#
_symmetry.space_group_name_H-M   'P 1'
#
loop_
_entity.id
_entity.type
_entity.pdbx_description
1 polymer ?
#
loop_
_entity_poly.entity_id
_entity_poly.type
_entity_poly.pdbx_seq_one_letter_code
_entity_poly.pdbx_strand_id
1 'polypeptide(L)'
;MEAIESEKIKFNNLPDSRDRLLVIDAPLLIEVGLHKSVDEIWVVKVDAQKQVKRLIERDGLSDEEARKRVAAQMTQAEKLKYARRVIDNNGSPEETKRQIDQHLADLKNEHVQEADQI
;
A
#
# COMPACT_ATOMS: atom_id res chain seq x y z
N MET A 1 -6.01 -18.57 15.10
CA MET A 1 -4.63 -18.16 14.74
C MET A 1 -4.01 -19.04 13.64
N GLU A 2 -4.59 -20.17 13.26
CA GLU A 2 -4.00 -21.08 12.25
C GLU A 2 -4.32 -20.74 10.78
N ALA A 3 -5.26 -19.84 10.49
CA ALA A 3 -5.69 -19.57 9.10
C ALA A 3 -4.84 -18.51 8.35
N ILE A 4 -3.93 -17.81 9.04
CA ILE A 4 -3.14 -16.70 8.44
C ILE A 4 -1.77 -17.19 7.93
N GLU A 5 -1.27 -18.34 8.39
CA GLU A 5 0.03 -18.87 7.93
C GLU A 5 -0.01 -19.48 6.52
N SER A 6 -1.18 -19.88 6.03
CA SER A 6 -1.31 -20.56 4.73
C SER A 6 -1.22 -19.61 3.52
N GLU A 7 -1.27 -18.30 3.72
CA GLU A 7 -1.11 -17.28 2.68
C GLU A 7 0.26 -16.60 2.73
N LYS A 8 1.32 -17.34 3.09
CA LYS A 8 2.67 -16.99 2.65
C LYS A 8 2.66 -17.04 1.12
N ILE A 9 2.34 -15.92 0.48
CA ILE A 9 2.44 -15.68 -0.96
C ILE A 9 3.78 -16.27 -1.39
N LYS A 10 3.74 -17.31 -2.22
CA LYS A 10 4.95 -18.05 -2.62
C LYS A 10 5.74 -17.18 -3.60
N PHE A 11 6.67 -16.37 -3.08
CA PHE A 11 7.59 -15.54 -3.88
C PHE A 11 8.65 -16.37 -4.65
N ASN A 12 8.74 -17.68 -4.40
CA ASN A 12 9.84 -18.54 -4.85
C ASN A 12 9.91 -18.85 -6.36
N ASN A 13 8.99 -18.35 -7.20
CA ASN A 13 8.92 -18.69 -8.63
C ASN A 13 9.00 -17.48 -9.58
N LEU A 14 9.56 -16.36 -9.12
CA LEU A 14 9.77 -15.21 -9.99
C LEU A 14 11.07 -15.37 -10.79
N PRO A 15 11.06 -15.32 -12.15
CA PRO A 15 12.29 -15.31 -12.93
C PRO A 15 13.23 -14.19 -12.50
N ASP A 16 14.52 -14.56 -12.44
CA ASP A 16 15.66 -13.75 -12.01
C ASP A 16 15.93 -12.67 -13.06
N SER A 17 15.35 -11.48 -12.88
CA SER A 17 15.80 -10.30 -13.61
C SER A 17 15.88 -9.11 -12.67
N ARG A 18 17.02 -8.41 -12.71
CA ARG A 18 17.40 -7.33 -11.78
C ARG A 18 16.51 -6.08 -11.85
N ASP A 19 15.54 -6.05 -12.77
CA ASP A 19 14.64 -4.91 -13.04
C ASP A 19 13.18 -5.17 -12.64
N ARG A 20 12.88 -6.19 -11.81
CA ARG A 20 11.49 -6.54 -11.49
C ARG A 20 10.99 -5.87 -10.22
N LEU A 21 10.06 -4.94 -10.39
CA LEU A 21 9.25 -4.42 -9.31
C LEU A 21 8.06 -5.36 -9.04
N LEU A 22 7.90 -5.80 -7.79
CA LEU A 22 6.71 -6.51 -7.32
C LEU A 22 5.90 -5.58 -6.40
N VAL A 23 4.63 -5.41 -6.72
CA VAL A 23 3.70 -4.62 -5.90
C VAL A 23 2.72 -5.56 -5.22
N ILE A 24 2.64 -5.47 -3.90
CA ILE A 24 1.68 -6.21 -3.07
C ILE A 24 0.61 -5.21 -2.60
N ASP A 25 -0.60 -5.33 -3.14
CA ASP A 25 -1.76 -4.58 -2.63
C ASP A 25 -2.47 -5.39 -1.55
N ALA A 26 -2.34 -4.95 -0.30
CA ALA A 26 -2.93 -5.62 0.86
C ALA A 26 -3.40 -4.60 1.91
N PRO A 27 -4.72 -4.52 2.19
CA PRO A 27 -5.27 -3.58 3.17
C PRO A 27 -4.73 -3.75 4.61
N LEU A 28 -4.35 -4.99 4.97
CA LEU A 28 -3.88 -5.40 6.30
C LEU A 28 -2.37 -5.67 6.35
N LEU A 29 -1.61 -5.23 5.34
CA LEU A 29 -0.17 -5.55 5.17
C LEU A 29 0.65 -5.34 6.44
N ILE A 30 0.38 -4.26 7.18
CA ILE A 30 1.12 -3.93 8.41
C ILE A 30 0.61 -4.80 9.56
N GLU A 31 -0.71 -4.88 9.72
CA GLU A 31 -1.41 -5.60 10.79
C GLU A 31 -1.06 -7.09 10.83
N VAL A 32 -0.85 -7.73 9.68
CA VAL A 32 -0.45 -9.15 9.59
C VAL A 32 1.07 -9.38 9.58
N GLY A 33 1.87 -8.32 9.73
CA GLY A 33 3.33 -8.43 9.80
C GLY A 33 4.06 -8.54 8.46
N LEU A 34 3.33 -8.46 7.32
CA LEU A 34 3.93 -8.54 5.98
C LEU A 34 4.84 -7.35 5.64
N HIS A 35 4.72 -6.24 6.37
CA HIS A 35 5.65 -5.11 6.32
C HIS A 35 7.13 -5.50 6.52
N LYS A 36 7.42 -6.66 7.10
CA LYS A 36 8.78 -7.19 7.30
C LYS A 36 9.32 -7.99 6.11
N SER A 37 8.47 -8.28 5.13
CA SER A 37 8.78 -9.12 3.96
C SER A 37 8.88 -8.31 2.68
N VAL A 38 8.92 -6.98 2.78
CA VAL A 38 8.98 -6.04 1.66
C VAL A 38 10.10 -5.03 1.92
N ASP A 39 10.75 -4.56 0.85
CA ASP A 39 11.82 -3.57 0.93
C ASP A 39 11.28 -2.16 1.22
N GLU A 40 10.07 -1.88 0.72
CA GLU A 40 9.46 -0.56 0.80
C GLU A 40 7.94 -0.64 0.99
N ILE A 41 7.39 0.28 1.79
CA ILE A 41 5.95 0.37 2.07
C ILE A 41 5.42 1.71 1.56
N TRP A 42 4.39 1.63 0.72
CA TRP A 42 3.67 2.78 0.17
C TRP A 42 2.31 2.85 0.84
N VAL A 43 2.01 3.96 1.50
CA VAL A 43 0.73 4.16 2.19
C VAL A 43 -0.15 5.11 1.41
N VAL A 44 -1.35 4.65 1.06
CA VAL A 44 -2.39 5.49 0.46
C VAL A 44 -3.18 6.18 1.57
N LYS A 45 -3.03 7.50 1.65
CA LYS A 45 -3.71 8.36 2.60
C LYS A 45 -4.97 8.95 1.98
N VAL A 46 -6.04 8.98 2.77
CA VAL A 46 -7.28 9.69 2.44
C VAL A 46 -7.95 10.14 3.73
N ASP A 47 -8.66 11.27 3.68
CA ASP A 47 -9.41 11.77 4.83
C ASP A 47 -10.52 10.79 5.21
N ALA A 48 -10.70 10.55 6.51
CA ALA A 48 -11.64 9.54 7.02
C ALA A 48 -13.07 9.70 6.48
N GLN A 49 -13.55 10.96 6.33
CA GLN A 49 -14.88 11.22 5.78
C GLN A 49 -14.99 10.82 4.31
N LYS A 50 -13.96 11.10 3.51
CA LYS A 50 -13.91 10.68 2.10
C LYS A 50 -13.76 9.17 1.97
N GLN A 51 -13.00 8.53 2.86
CA GLN A 51 -12.85 7.08 2.90
C GLN A 51 -14.19 6.38 3.13
N VAL A 52 -14.94 6.81 4.16
CA VAL A 52 -16.27 6.28 4.47
C VAL A 52 -17.22 6.50 3.30
N LYS A 53 -17.28 7.73 2.76
CA LYS A 53 -18.14 8.06 1.62
C LYS A 53 -17.85 7.16 0.41
N ARG A 54 -16.59 7.00 0.02
CA ARG A 54 -16.19 6.15 -1.11
C ARG A 54 -16.51 4.67 -0.85
N LEU A 55 -16.41 4.21 0.39
CA LEU A 55 -16.74 2.83 0.76
C LEU A 55 -18.25 2.56 0.64
N ILE A 56 -19.09 3.50 1.08
CA ILE A 56 -20.54 3.46 0.90
C ILE A 56 -20.89 3.42 -0.59
N GLU A 57 -20.34 4.34 -1.38
CA GLU A 57 -20.63 4.46 -2.82
C GLU A 57 -20.21 3.22 -3.60
N ARG A 58 -19.07 2.61 -3.25
CA ARG A 58 -18.51 1.45 -3.95
C ARG A 58 -19.19 0.14 -3.54
N ASP A 59 -19.40 -0.08 -2.24
CA ASP A 59 -19.79 -1.38 -1.69
C ASP A 59 -21.28 -1.43 -1.29
N GLY A 60 -22.03 -0.32 -1.42
CA GLY A 60 -23.46 -0.24 -1.09
C GLY A 60 -23.77 -0.37 0.41
N LEU A 61 -22.83 -0.01 1.27
CA LEU A 61 -22.94 -0.15 2.73
C LEU A 61 -23.74 0.96 3.38
N SER A 62 -24.28 0.71 4.57
CA SER A 62 -24.70 1.79 5.47
C SER A 62 -23.50 2.59 6.00
N ASP A 63 -23.74 3.82 6.46
CA ASP A 63 -22.71 4.65 7.10
C ASP A 63 -22.11 3.97 8.34
N GLU A 64 -22.93 3.28 9.13
CA GLU A 64 -22.47 2.56 10.32
C GLU A 64 -21.54 1.39 9.96
N GLU A 65 -21.90 0.59 8.96
CA GLU A 65 -21.07 -0.53 8.48
C GLU A 65 -19.75 -0.03 7.89
N ALA A 66 -19.79 1.04 7.11
CA ALA A 66 -18.61 1.64 6.53
C ALA A 66 -17.65 2.15 7.62
N ARG A 67 -18.17 2.86 8.64
CA ARG A 67 -17.38 3.31 9.79
C ARG A 67 -16.80 2.16 10.59
N LYS A 68 -17.58 1.10 10.84
CA LYS A 68 -17.10 -0.12 11.52
C LYS A 68 -15.95 -0.78 10.74
N ARG A 69 -16.06 -0.89 9.42
CA ARG A 69 -14.98 -1.44 8.59
C ARG A 69 -13.71 -0.60 8.64
N VAL A 70 -13.83 0.73 8.58
CA VAL A 70 -12.68 1.65 8.69
C VAL A 70 -12.04 1.53 10.08
N ALA A 71 -12.85 1.46 11.14
CA ALA A 71 -12.37 1.36 12.52
C ALA A 71 -11.78 -0.01 12.87
N ALA A 72 -12.10 -1.07 12.13
CA ALA A 72 -11.54 -2.41 12.34
C ALA A 72 -10.09 -2.53 11.84
N GLN A 73 -9.59 -1.56 11.09
CA GLN A 73 -8.22 -1.53 10.58
C GLN A 73 -7.34 -0.61 11.43
N MET A 74 -6.01 -0.76 11.30
CA MET A 74 -5.07 0.18 11.88
C MET A 74 -5.34 1.61 11.38
N THR A 75 -5.19 2.61 12.25
CA THR A 75 -5.48 3.99 11.89
C THR A 75 -4.51 4.50 10.81
N GLN A 76 -4.95 5.44 9.98
CA GLN A 76 -4.10 6.08 8.97
C GLN A 76 -2.82 6.67 9.60
N ALA A 77 -2.94 7.31 10.77
CA ALA A 77 -1.81 7.89 11.49
C ALA A 77 -0.78 6.83 11.91
N GLU A 78 -1.21 5.62 12.25
CA GLU A 78 -0.31 4.52 12.57
C GLU A 78 0.31 3.90 11.32
N LYS A 79 -0.46 3.70 10.25
CA LYS A 79 0.06 3.19 8.96
C LYS A 79 1.18 4.09 8.41
N LEU A 80 1.00 5.41 8.51
CA LEU A 80 1.98 6.40 8.04
C LEU A 80 3.35 6.27 8.73
N LYS A 81 3.45 5.69 9.93
CA LYS A 81 4.73 5.47 10.62
C LYS A 81 5.61 4.44 9.90
N TYR A 82 5.02 3.59 9.08
CA TYR A 82 5.72 2.56 8.30
C TYR A 82 6.01 3.01 6.87
N ALA A 83 5.44 4.15 6.44
CA ALA A 83 5.49 4.58 5.06
C ALA A 83 6.88 5.12 4.70
N ARG A 84 7.50 4.54 3.66
CA ARG A 84 8.59 5.21 2.95
C ARG A 84 8.05 6.23 1.97
N ARG A 85 6.91 5.93 1.34
CA ARG A 85 6.20 6.85 0.44
C ARG A 85 4.73 6.95 0.82
N VAL A 86 4.18 8.15 0.63
CA VAL A 86 2.78 8.46 0.95
C VAL A 86 2.12 8.97 -0.31
N ILE A 87 1.03 8.31 -0.71
CA ILE A 87 0.18 8.74 -1.83
C ILE A 87 -1.06 9.41 -1.25
N ASP A 88 -1.24 10.71 -1.50
CA ASP A 88 -2.45 11.42 -1.12
C ASP A 88 -3.55 11.19 -2.15
N ASN A 89 -4.57 10.43 -1.75
CA ASN A 89 -5.74 10.10 -2.56
C ASN A 89 -6.96 10.99 -2.23
N ASN A 90 -6.74 12.17 -1.63
CA ASN A 90 -7.78 13.16 -1.40
C ASN A 90 -8.17 13.95 -2.64
N GLY A 91 -7.27 14.02 -3.63
CA GLY A 91 -7.42 14.74 -4.89
C GLY A 91 -8.15 13.94 -5.97
N SER A 92 -7.89 14.31 -7.23
CA SER A 92 -8.41 13.60 -8.39
C SER A 92 -7.58 12.35 -8.72
N PRO A 93 -8.11 11.38 -9.49
CA PRO A 93 -7.34 10.23 -9.97
C PRO A 93 -6.06 10.62 -10.71
N GLU A 94 -6.07 11.74 -11.45
CA GLU A 94 -4.91 12.24 -12.20
C GLU A 94 -3.80 12.72 -11.25
N GLU A 95 -4.17 13.37 -10.15
CA GLU A 95 -3.22 13.78 -9.12
C GLU A 95 -2.58 12.57 -8.43
N THR A 96 -3.40 11.57 -8.09
CA THR A 96 -2.91 10.30 -7.53
C THR A 96 -1.95 9.60 -8.51
N LYS A 97 -2.29 9.57 -9.81
CA LYS A 97 -1.44 8.98 -10.83
C LYS A 97 -0.09 9.71 -10.93
N ARG A 98 -0.10 11.04 -10.93
CA ARG A 98 1.13 11.85 -10.96
C ARG A 98 2.05 11.56 -9.78
N GLN A 99 1.50 11.41 -8.58
CA GLN A 99 2.27 11.04 -7.39
C GLN A 99 2.91 9.65 -7.55
N ILE A 100 2.16 8.67 -8.06
CA ILE A 100 2.67 7.32 -8.32
C ILE A 100 3.80 7.36 -9.35
N ASP A 101 3.59 8.06 -10.48
CA ASP A 101 4.60 8.17 -11.54
C ASP A 101 5.91 8.80 -11.01
N GLN A 102 5.80 9.84 -10.17
CA GLN A 102 6.96 10.45 -9.52
C GLN A 102 7.67 9.47 -8.59
N HIS A 103 6.92 8.80 -7.71
CA HIS A 103 7.50 7.85 -6.76
C HIS A 103 8.18 6.65 -7.46
N LEU A 104 7.63 6.20 -8.59
CA LEU A 104 8.24 5.14 -9.40
C LEU A 104 9.52 5.63 -10.09
N ALA A 105 9.57 6.89 -10.54
CA ALA A 105 10.78 7.47 -11.11
C ALA A 105 11.88 7.59 -10.05
N ASP A 106 11.55 8.08 -8.86
CA ASP A 106 12.47 8.18 -7.72
C ASP A 106 13.00 6.81 -7.32
N LEU A 107 12.11 5.81 -7.18
CA LEU A 107 12.48 4.43 -6.85
C LEU A 107 13.48 3.86 -7.86
N LYS A 108 13.26 4.08 -9.16
CA LYS A 108 14.19 3.63 -10.21
C LYS A 108 15.54 4.34 -10.09
N ASN A 109 15.56 5.64 -9.85
CA ASN A 109 16.81 6.39 -9.72
C ASN A 109 17.63 5.91 -8.51
N GLU A 110 16.97 5.61 -7.40
CA GLU A 110 17.62 5.07 -6.19
C GLU A 110 18.28 3.70 -6.46
N HIS A 111 17.61 2.81 -7.20
CA HIS A 111 18.11 1.45 -7.44
C HIS A 111 19.04 1.32 -8.66
N VAL A 112 19.04 2.29 -9.59
CA VAL A 112 20.01 2.35 -10.69
C VAL A 112 21.38 2.85 -10.21
N GLN A 113 21.43 3.73 -9.20
CA GLN A 113 22.69 4.26 -8.68
C GLN A 113 23.53 3.25 -7.89
N GLU A 114 22.93 2.20 -7.33
CA GLU A 114 23.67 1.12 -6.65
C GLU A 114 24.41 0.19 -7.63
N ALA A 115 24.01 0.15 -8.90
CA ALA A 115 24.61 -0.72 -9.91
C ALA A 115 25.92 -0.17 -10.52
N ASP A 116 26.14 1.14 -10.46
CA ASP A 116 27.32 1.82 -11.05
C ASP A 116 28.47 2.05 -10.06
N GLN A 117 28.38 1.54 -8.82
CA GLN A 117 29.40 1.68 -7.78
C GLN A 117 30.23 0.41 -7.49
N ILE A 118 30.20 -0.60 -8.36
CA ILE A 118 31.01 -1.84 -8.23
C ILE A 118 32.00 -1.97 -9.38
#